data_AF-A0A8C9ZI21-F1
#
_entry.id   AF-A0A8C9ZI21-F1
#
_cell.length_a   1.000
_cell.length_b   1.000
_cell.length_c   1.000
_cell.angle_alpha   90.00
_cell.angle_beta   90.00
_cell.angle_gamma   90.00
#
_symmetry.space_group_name_H-M   'P 1'
#
loop_
_entity.id
_entity.type
_entity.pdbx_description
1 polymer ?
#
loop_
_entity_poly.entity_id
_entity_poly.type
_entity_poly.pdbx_seq_one_letter_code
_entity_poly.pdbx_strand_id
1 'polypeptide(L)'
;MAGKGNPLPGPHLNGFPMPTYSYFFPHMLGSLSPPALAGLPISGYSTPSPATIETQSTSSEEIVPSPPSPPPPPRVYKPCFVCQDKSSGYHYGVSACEGCKGFFRRSIQKNMVYTCHREKNCIINKVTRNRCQYCRLQKCLEVGMSKESVRNDRNKKKKDDSKKQECTESYVLSPDTERMIDRVRKAHQETFPSLCQLGKYTTSNSSERRVSLDVDLWDKFSELSTKCIIKTVEFAKQLPGFTTLTIADQITLLKAACLDILILRICTRYTPEQDTMTFSDGLTLNRTQMHNAGFGPLTDLVFAFANQLLPLEMDDAETGLLSAICLLCGDRQDLEQAEKVDILQEPLLEALKIYVRRRRPHKPHMFPKMLMKITDLRSISAKGAERVITLKMEIPGSMPPLIQEMLENSEGLESGAAGSRPSGAPPRQLQPQSVP
;
A
#
# COMPACT_ATOMS: atom_id res chain seq x y z
N MET A 1 18.64 32.51 -85.87
CA MET A 1 17.99 33.82 -85.74
C MET A 1 16.77 33.68 -84.83
N ALA A 2 16.76 34.49 -83.76
CA ALA A 2 15.66 35.01 -82.93
C ALA A 2 14.36 34.21 -82.62
N GLY A 3 13.98 34.22 -81.33
CA GLY A 3 12.58 34.16 -80.87
C GLY A 3 12.34 33.44 -79.54
N LYS A 4 12.86 33.95 -78.40
CA LYS A 4 12.13 34.52 -77.24
C LYS A 4 10.99 33.68 -76.61
N GLY A 5 11.15 33.36 -75.32
CA GLY A 5 10.07 32.99 -74.40
C GLY A 5 10.57 32.55 -73.01
N ASN A 6 10.90 33.50 -72.13
CA ASN A 6 11.12 33.28 -70.69
C ASN A 6 9.77 33.22 -69.95
N PRO A 7 9.58 32.36 -68.93
CA PRO A 7 8.58 32.55 -67.90
C PRO A 7 9.17 33.17 -66.62
N LEU A 8 8.41 34.11 -66.06
CA LEU A 8 8.61 34.81 -64.79
C LEU A 8 8.47 33.87 -63.56
N PRO A 9 9.10 34.21 -62.42
CA PRO A 9 8.98 33.48 -61.16
C PRO A 9 7.78 33.96 -60.33
N GLY A 10 7.01 33.01 -59.79
CA GLY A 10 5.94 33.25 -58.81
C GLY A 10 6.46 33.24 -57.36
N PRO A 11 5.72 33.84 -56.41
CA PRO A 11 6.30 34.51 -55.26
C PRO A 11 6.29 33.70 -53.95
N HIS A 12 7.20 34.11 -53.06
CA HIS A 12 7.26 33.80 -51.63
C HIS A 12 5.88 33.90 -50.93
N LEU A 13 5.55 32.88 -50.13
CA LEU A 13 4.56 32.98 -49.06
C LEU A 13 5.17 32.47 -47.75
N ASN A 14 5.48 33.47 -46.91
CA ASN A 14 5.46 33.51 -45.45
C ASN A 14 5.47 32.18 -44.69
N GLY A 15 6.59 31.93 -44.03
CA GLY A 15 6.63 31.15 -42.81
C GLY A 15 5.77 31.81 -41.74
N PHE A 16 4.81 31.05 -41.21
CA PHE A 16 4.17 31.35 -39.94
C PHE A 16 4.85 30.53 -38.83
N PRO A 17 5.04 31.13 -37.65
CA PRO A 17 5.88 30.60 -36.60
C PRO A 17 5.18 29.49 -35.83
N MET A 18 5.92 28.42 -35.53
CA MET A 18 5.57 27.44 -34.51
C MET A 18 5.39 28.14 -33.15
N PRO A 19 4.28 27.95 -32.44
CA PRO A 19 4.18 28.43 -31.07
C PRO A 19 5.05 27.53 -30.18
N THR A 20 6.23 28.04 -29.81
CA THR A 20 6.98 27.56 -28.65
C THR A 20 6.16 27.87 -27.40
N TYR A 21 5.42 26.89 -26.89
CA TYR A 21 4.80 27.00 -25.57
C TYR A 21 5.86 26.81 -24.50
N SER A 22 6.27 27.94 -23.92
CA SER A 22 7.11 28.02 -22.73
C SER A 22 6.38 27.41 -21.54
N TYR A 23 6.87 26.27 -21.06
CA TYR A 23 6.50 25.72 -19.77
C TYR A 23 6.95 26.70 -18.66
N PHE A 24 5.98 27.38 -18.04
CA PHE A 24 6.19 28.17 -16.85
C PHE A 24 6.38 27.25 -15.64
N PHE A 25 7.63 26.92 -15.31
CA PHE A 25 8.06 26.51 -13.98
C PHE A 25 8.90 27.65 -13.38
N PRO A 26 8.52 28.27 -12.25
CA PRO A 26 9.35 29.28 -11.62
C PRO A 26 10.62 28.63 -11.03
N HIS A 27 11.78 28.91 -11.62
CA HIS A 27 13.08 28.79 -10.98
C HIS A 27 13.29 30.00 -10.06
N MET A 28 13.62 29.75 -8.79
CA MET A 28 14.29 30.73 -7.94
C MET A 28 15.57 30.10 -7.39
N LEU A 29 16.70 30.57 -7.90
CA LEU A 29 18.05 30.37 -7.35
C LEU A 29 18.30 31.46 -6.30
N GLY A 30 18.83 31.05 -5.15
CA GLY A 30 19.27 31.94 -4.07
C GLY A 30 20.31 31.24 -3.21
N SER A 31 21.54 31.22 -3.72
CA SER A 31 22.76 30.77 -3.06
C SER A 31 23.11 31.62 -1.85
N LEU A 32 23.36 31.00 -0.70
CA LEU A 32 24.12 31.61 0.40
C LEU A 32 25.08 30.57 0.99
N SER A 33 26.36 30.72 0.66
CA SER A 33 27.48 30.12 1.38
C SER A 33 27.82 30.98 2.60
N PRO A 34 28.24 30.41 3.74
CA PRO A 34 29.02 31.13 4.75
C PRO A 34 30.54 30.98 4.50
N PRO A 35 31.37 31.94 4.96
CA PRO A 35 32.78 32.02 4.63
C PRO A 35 33.66 31.12 5.51
N ALA A 36 34.79 30.72 4.93
CA ALA A 36 35.93 30.15 5.62
C ALA A 36 36.80 31.23 6.29
N LEU A 37 37.32 30.96 7.48
CA LEU A 37 38.57 31.53 7.97
C LEU A 37 39.40 30.46 8.68
N ALA A 38 40.69 30.49 8.37
CA ALA A 38 41.73 29.56 8.72
C ALA A 38 42.51 29.97 9.99
N GLY A 39 43.24 29.02 10.59
CA GLY A 39 44.47 29.33 11.36
C GLY A 39 44.73 28.48 12.62
N LEU A 40 45.33 27.29 12.44
CA LEU A 40 46.47 26.60 13.12
C LEU A 40 47.02 27.11 14.49
N PRO A 41 47.83 26.32 15.28
CA PRO A 41 48.59 25.09 14.92
C PRO A 41 48.66 23.91 15.95
N ILE A 42 49.02 22.73 15.42
CA ILE A 42 50.01 21.70 15.85
C ILE A 42 50.18 21.36 17.35
N SER A 43 49.95 20.09 17.72
CA SER A 43 51.02 19.15 18.17
C SER A 43 50.45 17.73 18.34
N GLY A 44 51.16 16.73 17.80
CA GLY A 44 50.78 15.32 17.85
C GLY A 44 51.25 14.63 19.13
N TYR A 45 50.74 13.43 19.41
CA TYR A 45 51.48 12.35 20.05
C TYR A 45 50.81 11.00 19.80
N SER A 46 51.67 10.02 19.55
CA SER A 46 51.40 8.64 19.19
C SER A 46 50.92 7.77 20.36
N THR A 47 50.24 6.68 19.99
CA THR A 47 49.89 5.51 20.80
C THR A 47 51.07 4.83 21.49
N PRO A 48 50.82 4.13 22.62
CA PRO A 48 51.39 2.79 22.80
C PRO A 48 50.42 1.74 23.34
N SER A 49 50.66 0.49 22.90
CA SER A 49 50.04 -0.78 23.28
C SER A 49 50.22 -1.17 24.76
N PRO A 50 49.36 -2.05 25.33
CA PRO A 50 49.61 -2.65 26.63
C PRO A 50 50.43 -3.95 26.50
N ALA A 51 51.50 -4.02 27.30
CA ALA A 51 52.39 -5.17 27.43
C ALA A 51 51.81 -6.26 28.35
N THR A 52 52.22 -7.49 28.05
CA THR A 52 52.04 -8.77 28.74
C THR A 52 52.56 -8.79 30.18
N ILE A 53 51.81 -9.40 31.09
CA ILE A 53 52.25 -9.79 32.44
C ILE A 53 52.23 -11.31 32.51
N GLU A 54 53.41 -11.92 32.66
CA GLU A 54 53.59 -13.32 33.01
C GLU A 54 53.60 -13.46 34.54
N THR A 55 52.79 -14.38 35.08
CA THR A 55 52.95 -14.89 36.44
C THR A 55 53.19 -16.39 36.38
N GLN A 56 54.40 -16.78 36.80
CA GLN A 56 54.78 -18.17 37.00
C GLN A 56 54.11 -18.72 38.27
N SER A 57 53.60 -19.94 38.22
CA SER A 57 53.25 -20.74 39.40
C SER A 57 53.57 -22.21 39.12
N THR A 58 54.29 -22.83 40.05
CA THR A 58 54.84 -24.18 39.98
C THR A 58 54.14 -25.13 40.97
N SER A 59 54.40 -26.44 40.81
CA SER A 59 53.92 -27.63 41.56
C SER A 59 52.67 -28.28 40.96
N SER A 60 52.65 -29.46 40.31
CA SER A 60 53.26 -30.81 40.45
C SER A 60 52.39 -31.81 41.25
N GLU A 61 51.71 -32.67 40.47
CA GLU A 61 51.26 -34.08 40.63
C GLU A 61 50.55 -34.59 41.91
N GLU A 62 49.35 -35.20 41.73
CA GLU A 62 49.11 -36.66 41.81
C GLU A 62 47.66 -37.04 41.39
N ILE A 63 47.48 -38.19 40.74
CA ILE A 63 46.21 -38.71 40.17
C ILE A 63 45.80 -39.98 40.93
N VAL A 64 44.59 -40.01 41.51
CA VAL A 64 43.94 -41.24 41.99
C VAL A 64 42.50 -41.32 41.44
N PRO A 65 42.06 -42.43 40.81
CA PRO A 65 40.70 -42.56 40.30
C PRO A 65 39.71 -43.11 41.35
N SER A 66 38.54 -42.49 41.45
CA SER A 66 37.41 -42.91 42.32
C SER A 66 36.49 -43.95 41.64
N PRO A 67 35.80 -44.83 42.39
CA PRO A 67 34.96 -45.89 41.82
C PRO A 67 33.58 -45.40 41.30
N PRO A 68 32.94 -46.12 40.35
CA PRO A 68 31.69 -45.68 39.72
C PRO A 68 30.46 -45.89 40.61
N SER A 69 29.58 -44.88 40.63
CA SER A 69 28.32 -44.86 41.37
C SER A 69 27.23 -45.77 40.77
N PRO A 70 26.30 -46.33 41.58
CA PRO A 70 25.24 -47.21 41.10
C PRO A 70 24.18 -46.48 40.24
N PRO A 71 23.49 -47.19 39.32
CA PRO A 71 22.50 -46.59 38.43
C PRO A 71 21.22 -46.19 39.17
N PRO A 72 20.59 -45.05 38.79
CA PRO A 72 19.40 -44.54 39.48
C PRO A 72 18.14 -45.39 39.19
N PRO A 73 17.19 -45.47 40.14
CA PRO A 73 15.96 -46.24 40.00
C PRO A 73 15.04 -45.71 38.87
N PRO A 74 14.13 -46.55 38.33
CA PRO A 74 13.25 -46.17 37.22
C PRO A 74 12.32 -45.02 37.61
N ARG A 75 12.38 -43.92 36.86
CA ARG A 75 11.53 -42.74 37.09
C ARG A 75 10.08 -43.04 36.71
N VAL A 76 9.20 -43.14 37.70
CA VAL A 76 7.74 -43.27 37.48
C VAL A 76 7.17 -41.89 37.14
N TYR A 77 6.68 -41.70 35.92
CA TYR A 77 6.07 -40.44 35.48
C TYR A 77 4.57 -40.41 35.76
N LYS A 78 4.04 -39.23 36.09
CA LYS A 78 2.59 -38.98 36.18
C LYS A 78 1.89 -39.31 34.84
N PRO A 79 0.61 -39.71 34.82
CA PRO A 79 -0.12 -39.97 33.56
C PRO A 79 -0.19 -38.73 32.66
N CYS A 80 -0.48 -38.93 31.37
CA CYS A 80 -0.54 -37.84 30.40
C CYS A 80 -1.67 -36.86 30.75
N PHE A 81 -1.34 -35.60 31.05
CA PHE A 81 -2.35 -34.61 31.46
C PHE A 81 -3.37 -34.25 30.37
N VAL A 82 -3.09 -34.57 29.10
CA VAL A 82 -4.00 -34.30 27.99
C VAL A 82 -5.08 -35.39 27.84
N CYS A 83 -4.72 -36.67 27.98
CA CYS A 83 -5.63 -37.78 27.63
C CYS A 83 -5.63 -38.95 28.63
N GLN A 84 -4.90 -38.81 29.73
CA GLN A 84 -4.75 -39.79 30.82
C GLN A 84 -4.13 -41.14 30.41
N ASP A 85 -3.54 -41.23 29.22
CA ASP A 85 -2.76 -42.41 28.80
C ASP A 85 -1.40 -42.47 29.51
N LYS A 86 -0.71 -43.61 29.42
CA LYS A 86 0.63 -43.81 29.99
C LYS A 86 1.59 -42.76 29.42
N SER A 87 2.20 -41.97 30.32
CA SER A 87 3.19 -40.96 29.94
C SER A 87 4.52 -41.62 29.57
N SER A 88 5.22 -41.03 28.60
CA SER A 88 6.60 -41.39 28.26
C SER A 88 7.60 -40.38 28.83
N GLY A 89 7.16 -39.44 29.66
CA GLY A 89 7.98 -38.39 30.26
C GLY A 89 7.38 -36.99 30.08
N TYR A 90 8.20 -35.98 30.36
CA TYR A 90 7.82 -34.58 30.16
C TYR A 90 8.11 -34.16 28.71
N HIS A 91 7.08 -33.80 27.97
CA HIS A 91 7.19 -33.31 26.59
C HIS A 91 6.57 -31.92 26.52
N TYR A 92 7.34 -30.96 26.02
CA TYR A 92 6.91 -29.56 25.90
C TYR A 92 6.44 -28.95 27.24
N GLY A 93 7.06 -29.34 28.36
CA GLY A 93 6.77 -28.77 29.69
C GLY A 93 5.79 -29.58 30.54
N VAL A 94 5.11 -30.59 30.00
CA VAL A 94 4.08 -31.36 30.75
C VAL A 94 4.27 -32.86 30.61
N SER A 95 3.78 -33.63 31.59
CA SER A 95 3.75 -35.09 31.46
C SER A 95 2.80 -35.51 30.33
N ALA A 96 3.31 -36.19 29.31
CA ALA A 96 2.54 -36.53 28.12
C ALA A 96 2.89 -37.89 27.51
N CYS A 97 1.91 -38.51 26.84
CA CYS A 97 2.14 -39.69 26.03
C CYS A 97 2.72 -39.32 24.65
N GLU A 98 3.36 -40.27 23.98
CA GLU A 98 3.90 -40.08 22.61
C GLU A 98 2.83 -39.60 21.60
N GLY A 99 1.58 -40.02 21.78
CA GLY A 99 0.47 -39.61 20.92
C GLY A 99 0.17 -38.11 20.99
N CYS A 100 0.12 -37.54 22.20
CA CYS A 100 -0.14 -36.10 22.39
C CYS A 100 1.10 -35.25 22.10
N LYS A 101 2.30 -35.76 22.41
CA LYS A 101 3.57 -35.15 21.99
C LYS A 101 3.65 -34.98 20.47
N GLY A 102 3.46 -36.07 19.72
CA GLY A 102 3.54 -36.04 18.25
C GLY A 102 2.44 -35.19 17.62
N PHE A 103 1.22 -35.24 18.18
CA PHE A 103 0.13 -34.37 17.75
C PHE A 103 0.48 -32.89 17.95
N PHE A 104 0.88 -32.49 19.17
CA PHE A 104 1.23 -31.11 19.50
C PHE A 104 2.36 -30.60 18.61
N ARG A 105 3.44 -31.37 18.45
CA ARG A 105 4.56 -31.03 17.55
C ARG A 105 4.09 -30.71 16.13
N ARG A 106 3.31 -31.60 15.50
CA ARG A 106 2.84 -31.39 14.12
C ARG A 106 1.91 -30.20 14.00
N SER A 107 1.02 -30.02 14.98
CA SER A 107 0.08 -28.90 15.02
C SER A 107 0.81 -27.56 15.09
N ILE A 108 1.87 -27.47 15.91
CA ILE A 108 2.66 -26.25 16.05
C ILE A 108 3.59 -26.02 14.85
N GLN A 109 4.36 -27.03 14.41
CA GLN A 109 5.34 -26.87 13.32
C GLN A 109 4.69 -26.45 11.99
N LYS A 110 3.46 -26.92 11.72
CA LYS A 110 2.71 -26.62 10.50
C LYS A 110 1.70 -25.48 10.67
N ASN A 111 1.68 -24.78 11.82
CA ASN A 111 0.67 -23.77 12.15
C ASN A 111 -0.77 -24.23 11.86
N MET A 112 -1.11 -25.45 12.27
CA MET A 112 -2.41 -26.05 11.98
C MET A 112 -3.54 -25.28 12.69
N VAL A 113 -4.60 -24.97 11.96
CA VAL A 113 -5.85 -24.43 12.49
C VAL A 113 -6.92 -25.52 12.37
N TYR A 114 -7.52 -25.90 13.50
CA TYR A 114 -8.58 -26.91 13.55
C TYR A 114 -9.92 -26.27 13.90
N THR A 115 -11.01 -26.88 13.44
CA THR A 115 -12.39 -26.45 13.77
C THR A 115 -13.08 -27.54 14.58
N CYS A 116 -13.81 -27.15 15.63
CA CYS A 116 -14.71 -28.07 16.33
C CYS A 116 -16.10 -28.00 15.69
N HIS A 117 -16.70 -29.16 15.40
CA HIS A 117 -18.06 -29.27 14.86
C HIS A 117 -19.12 -29.52 15.96
N ARG A 118 -18.78 -29.23 17.21
CA ARG A 118 -19.64 -29.31 18.39
C ARG A 118 -19.45 -28.01 19.20
N GLU A 119 -19.74 -28.04 20.50
CA GLU A 119 -19.67 -26.89 21.40
C GLU A 119 -18.26 -26.62 21.97
N LYS A 120 -17.19 -27.01 21.28
CA LYS A 120 -15.79 -26.81 21.72
C LYS A 120 -15.42 -27.42 23.09
N ASN A 121 -16.26 -28.30 23.64
CA ASN A 121 -16.14 -28.93 24.96
C ASN A 121 -15.89 -30.46 24.89
N CYS A 122 -15.37 -30.98 23.78
CA CYS A 122 -15.19 -32.43 23.59
C CYS A 122 -14.23 -33.04 24.62
N ILE A 123 -14.66 -34.10 25.31
CA ILE A 123 -13.84 -34.85 26.28
C ILE A 123 -12.67 -35.54 25.58
N ILE A 124 -11.45 -35.29 26.05
CA ILE A 124 -10.20 -35.88 25.54
C ILE A 124 -9.69 -36.95 26.52
N ASN A 125 -9.79 -38.22 26.12
CA ASN A 125 -9.21 -39.36 26.84
C ASN A 125 -8.51 -40.32 25.86
N LYS A 126 -7.92 -41.42 26.36
CA LYS A 126 -7.18 -42.39 25.54
C LYS A 126 -7.95 -42.87 24.31
N VAL A 127 -9.26 -43.06 24.44
CA VAL A 127 -10.15 -43.57 23.39
C VAL A 127 -10.65 -42.45 22.47
N THR A 128 -11.02 -41.30 23.03
CA THR A 128 -11.71 -40.22 22.30
C THR A 128 -10.77 -39.15 21.73
N ARG A 129 -9.48 -39.16 22.07
CA ARG A 129 -8.52 -38.09 21.72
C ARG A 129 -8.38 -37.79 20.22
N ASN A 130 -8.80 -38.68 19.32
CA ASN A 130 -8.75 -38.44 17.87
C ASN A 130 -10.07 -37.87 17.29
N ARG A 131 -11.16 -37.81 18.08
CA ARG A 131 -12.50 -37.39 17.60
C ARG A 131 -12.59 -35.90 17.28
N CYS A 132 -11.82 -35.05 17.98
CA CYS A 132 -11.80 -33.61 17.74
C CYS A 132 -10.40 -33.06 17.93
N GLN A 133 -9.77 -32.64 16.83
CA GLN A 133 -8.41 -32.10 16.84
C GLN A 133 -8.35 -30.71 17.49
N TYR A 134 -9.40 -29.89 17.33
CA TYR A 134 -9.50 -28.58 17.98
C TYR A 134 -9.45 -28.71 19.51
N CYS A 135 -10.38 -29.46 20.11
CA CYS A 135 -10.42 -29.62 21.57
C CYS A 135 -9.18 -30.33 22.11
N ARG A 136 -8.57 -31.23 21.32
CA ARG A 136 -7.30 -31.86 21.71
C ARG A 136 -6.14 -30.85 21.75
N LEU A 137 -6.03 -29.97 20.75
CA LEU A 137 -4.97 -28.95 20.71
C LEU A 137 -5.19 -27.89 21.79
N GLN A 138 -6.43 -27.46 22.00
CA GLN A 138 -6.77 -26.59 23.12
C GLN A 138 -6.41 -27.25 24.45
N LYS A 139 -6.74 -28.53 24.64
CA LYS A 139 -6.37 -29.25 25.86
C LYS A 139 -4.86 -29.34 26.07
N CYS A 140 -4.07 -29.52 25.01
CA CYS A 140 -2.60 -29.46 25.09
C CYS A 140 -2.11 -28.11 25.63
N LEU A 141 -2.66 -27.00 25.13
CA LEU A 141 -2.29 -25.65 25.57
C LEU A 141 -2.76 -25.37 27.00
N GLU A 142 -3.99 -25.75 27.34
CA GLU A 142 -4.56 -25.60 28.69
C GLU A 142 -3.75 -26.29 29.77
N VAL A 143 -3.22 -27.49 29.50
CA VAL A 143 -2.39 -28.22 30.48
C VAL A 143 -0.96 -27.68 30.56
N GLY A 144 -0.58 -26.73 29.70
CA GLY A 144 0.72 -26.06 29.70
C GLY A 144 1.74 -26.60 28.70
N MET A 145 1.35 -27.27 27.61
CA MET A 145 2.31 -27.59 26.54
C MET A 145 2.82 -26.31 25.89
N SER A 146 4.12 -26.04 26.01
CA SER A 146 4.78 -24.84 25.46
C SER A 146 4.96 -24.97 23.95
N LYS A 147 4.35 -24.03 23.21
CA LYS A 147 4.47 -23.91 21.75
C LYS A 147 5.91 -23.59 21.34
N GLU A 148 6.60 -22.81 22.16
CA GLU A 148 7.97 -22.32 22.00
C GLU A 148 8.99 -23.45 22.10
N SER A 149 8.65 -24.51 22.82
CA SER A 149 9.50 -25.71 22.97
C SER A 149 9.54 -26.59 21.71
N VAL A 150 8.75 -26.29 20.68
CA VAL A 150 8.70 -27.03 19.42
C VAL A 150 9.66 -26.42 18.40
N ARG A 151 10.87 -26.98 18.27
CA ARG A 151 11.88 -26.53 17.30
C ARG A 151 11.52 -26.94 15.86
N ASN A 152 11.75 -26.06 14.90
CA ASN A 152 11.56 -26.30 13.47
C ASN A 152 12.91 -26.67 12.81
N ASP A 153 13.43 -27.85 13.14
CA ASP A 153 14.75 -28.27 12.65
C ASP A 153 14.66 -28.98 11.29
N ARG A 154 14.78 -28.20 10.21
CA ARG A 154 15.35 -28.63 8.92
C ARG A 154 16.01 -27.44 8.21
N ASN A 155 17.21 -27.07 8.65
CA ASN A 155 18.41 -26.88 7.81
C ASN A 155 19.63 -26.47 8.64
N LYS A 156 20.81 -26.92 8.19
CA LYS A 156 22.06 -27.11 8.95
C LYS A 156 23.13 -26.12 8.46
N LYS A 157 24.00 -25.67 9.39
CA LYS A 157 25.28 -24.91 9.24
C LYS A 157 25.14 -23.41 8.88
N LYS A 158 25.83 -22.44 9.50
CA LYS A 158 27.15 -22.39 10.17
C LYS A 158 27.18 -21.22 11.20
N LYS A 159 27.87 -21.49 12.32
CA LYS A 159 28.75 -20.65 13.14
C LYS A 159 28.29 -19.25 13.64
N ASP A 160 28.23 -19.21 14.96
CA ASP A 160 28.75 -18.18 15.89
C ASP A 160 27.77 -17.23 16.59
N ASP A 161 28.17 -16.93 17.81
CA ASP A 161 27.46 -16.48 18.99
C ASP A 161 26.68 -15.15 18.85
N SER A 162 25.36 -15.15 19.09
CA SER A 162 24.63 -13.97 19.54
C SER A 162 23.29 -14.35 20.18
N LYS A 163 23.19 -14.12 21.49
CA LYS A 163 22.00 -13.81 22.32
C LYS A 163 20.61 -14.19 21.75
N LYS A 164 19.89 -15.03 22.51
CA LYS A 164 18.42 -15.17 22.43
C LYS A 164 17.75 -13.80 22.52
N GLN A 165 17.34 -13.27 21.38
CA GLN A 165 16.35 -12.20 21.30
C GLN A 165 14.97 -12.87 21.26
N GLU A 166 14.16 -12.66 22.29
CA GLU A 166 12.70 -12.73 22.11
C GLU A 166 12.36 -11.91 20.87
N CYS A 167 11.69 -12.49 19.88
CA CYS A 167 11.10 -11.69 18.80
C CYS A 167 9.82 -11.03 19.34
N THR A 168 9.98 -10.20 20.37
CA THR A 168 9.30 -8.92 20.40
C THR A 168 9.94 -8.17 19.24
N GLU A 169 9.34 -8.23 18.05
CA GLU A 169 9.75 -7.38 16.92
C GLU A 169 9.56 -5.95 17.44
N SER A 170 10.62 -5.36 18.00
CA SER A 170 10.53 -4.01 18.53
C SER A 170 10.39 -3.14 17.29
N TYR A 171 9.17 -2.65 17.06
CA TYR A 171 8.83 -1.67 16.04
C TYR A 171 9.44 -0.31 16.42
N VAL A 172 10.74 -0.30 16.71
CA VAL A 172 11.53 0.90 16.96
C VAL A 172 11.69 1.53 15.59
N LEU A 173 11.01 2.66 15.38
CA LEU A 173 11.24 3.46 14.20
C LEU A 173 12.69 3.91 14.23
N SER A 174 13.42 3.67 13.14
CA SER A 174 14.67 4.36 12.95
C SER A 174 14.38 5.87 12.88
N PRO A 175 15.31 6.74 13.33
CA PRO A 175 15.14 8.19 13.18
C PRO A 175 14.89 8.60 11.72
N ASP A 176 15.39 7.82 10.75
CA ASP A 176 15.16 8.06 9.33
C ASP A 176 13.73 7.72 8.90
N THR A 177 13.21 6.57 9.36
CA THR A 177 11.84 6.15 9.10
C THR A 177 10.83 7.11 9.74
N GLU A 178 11.07 7.57 10.97
CA GLU A 178 10.18 8.53 11.65
C GLU A 178 10.15 9.87 10.91
N ARG A 179 11.32 10.40 10.52
CA ARG A 179 11.41 11.62 9.70
C ARG A 179 10.68 11.49 8.37
N MET A 180 10.76 10.34 7.71
CA MET A 180 10.04 10.06 6.47
C MET A 180 8.53 10.04 6.69
N ILE A 181 8.04 9.35 7.73
CA ILE A 181 6.61 9.32 8.07
C ILE A 181 6.10 10.74 8.34
N ASP A 182 6.84 11.53 9.10
CA ASP A 182 6.49 12.92 9.41
C ASP A 182 6.45 13.80 8.16
N ARG A 183 7.41 13.63 7.24
CA ARG A 183 7.42 14.34 5.97
C ARG A 183 6.21 13.99 5.11
N VAL A 184 5.87 12.71 4.98
CA VAL A 184 4.70 12.25 4.21
C VAL A 184 3.40 12.74 4.85
N ARG A 185 3.28 12.63 6.18
CA ARG A 185 2.13 13.15 6.95
C ARG A 185 1.94 14.64 6.72
N LYS A 186 3.01 15.44 6.84
CA LYS A 186 2.97 16.89 6.64
C LYS A 186 2.57 17.24 5.20
N ALA A 187 3.18 16.58 4.22
CA ALA A 187 2.82 16.77 2.82
C ALA A 187 1.34 16.45 2.54
N HIS A 188 0.80 15.39 3.16
CA HIS A 188 -0.61 15.07 3.07
C HIS A 188 -1.49 16.16 3.68
N GLN A 189 -1.20 16.59 4.92
CA GLN A 189 -1.99 17.60 5.63
C GLN A 189 -1.98 18.98 4.94
N GLU A 190 -0.83 19.41 4.42
CA GLU A 190 -0.72 20.70 3.71
C GLU A 190 -1.46 20.72 2.37
N THR A 191 -1.58 19.55 1.72
CA THR A 191 -2.24 19.42 0.42
C THR A 191 -3.68 18.93 0.52
N PHE A 192 -4.09 18.45 1.69
CA PHE A 192 -5.43 17.94 1.95
C PHE A 192 -5.77 18.09 3.44
N PRO A 193 -6.37 19.23 3.85
CA PRO A 193 -6.67 19.49 5.26
C PRO A 193 -7.64 18.45 5.84
N SER A 194 -7.52 18.13 7.13
CA SER A 194 -8.37 17.12 7.77
C SER A 194 -9.81 17.61 7.92
N LEU A 195 -10.78 16.68 7.95
CA LEU A 195 -12.21 17.00 8.00
C LEU A 195 -12.61 17.94 9.14
N CYS A 196 -11.95 17.83 10.30
CA CYS A 196 -12.22 18.65 11.48
C CYS A 196 -11.76 20.11 11.37
N GLN A 197 -10.91 20.43 10.38
CA GLN A 197 -10.36 21.77 10.18
C GLN A 197 -11.18 22.61 9.18
N LEU A 198 -12.19 22.01 8.54
CA LEU A 198 -12.98 22.65 7.48
C LEU A 198 -14.21 23.35 8.05
N GLY A 199 -14.44 24.59 7.63
CA GLY A 199 -15.71 25.28 7.82
C GLY A 199 -16.77 24.67 6.92
N LYS A 200 -17.55 23.71 7.44
CA LYS A 200 -18.53 22.95 6.65
C LYS A 200 -19.75 23.82 6.31
N TYR A 201 -20.21 23.72 5.06
CA TYR A 201 -21.46 24.29 4.61
C TYR A 201 -22.20 23.32 3.68
N THR A 202 -23.51 23.45 3.58
CA THR A 202 -24.38 22.59 2.77
C THR A 202 -25.06 23.39 1.66
N THR A 203 -25.57 22.70 0.65
CA THR A 203 -26.45 23.26 -0.37
C THR A 203 -27.75 22.46 -0.45
N SER A 204 -28.86 23.12 -0.80
CA SER A 204 -30.17 22.47 -0.98
C SER A 204 -30.40 21.90 -2.38
N ASN A 205 -29.52 22.18 -3.34
CA ASN A 205 -29.69 21.75 -4.74
C ASN A 205 -29.77 20.21 -4.84
N SER A 206 -30.81 19.73 -5.52
CA SER A 206 -31.05 18.32 -5.89
C SER A 206 -30.76 17.29 -4.79
N SER A 207 -31.20 17.57 -3.56
CA SER A 207 -30.88 16.77 -2.38
C SER A 207 -31.77 15.54 -2.17
N GLU A 208 -32.99 15.55 -2.72
CA GLU A 208 -34.02 14.55 -2.43
C GLU A 208 -34.08 13.39 -3.43
N ARG A 209 -33.86 13.64 -4.72
CA ARG A 209 -33.97 12.64 -5.79
C ARG A 209 -32.71 12.57 -6.65
N ARG A 210 -32.31 11.35 -7.02
CA ARG A 210 -31.24 11.12 -8.00
C ARG A 210 -31.71 11.54 -9.41
N VAL A 211 -30.91 12.36 -10.07
CA VAL A 211 -31.01 12.75 -11.48
C VAL A 211 -29.75 12.33 -12.21
N SER A 212 -29.74 12.38 -13.54
CA SER A 212 -28.55 11.99 -14.34
C SER A 212 -27.34 12.85 -13.99
N LEU A 213 -27.54 14.18 -14.03
CA LEU A 213 -26.53 15.17 -13.72
C LEU A 213 -27.24 16.48 -13.30
N ASP A 214 -26.77 17.09 -12.22
CA ASP A 214 -27.11 18.47 -11.84
C ASP A 214 -25.94 19.36 -12.27
N VAL A 215 -26.21 20.30 -13.17
CA VAL A 215 -25.18 21.15 -13.80
C VAL A 215 -24.50 22.06 -12.78
N ASP A 216 -25.25 22.64 -11.83
CA ASP A 216 -24.68 23.54 -10.82
C ASP A 216 -23.77 22.79 -9.84
N LEU A 217 -24.17 21.56 -9.48
CA LEU A 217 -23.34 20.69 -8.65
C LEU A 217 -22.11 20.19 -9.41
N TRP A 218 -22.26 19.85 -10.69
CA TRP A 218 -21.15 19.49 -11.57
C TRP A 218 -20.13 20.60 -11.69
N ASP A 219 -20.56 21.85 -11.93
CA ASP A 219 -19.65 22.99 -12.08
C ASP A 219 -18.78 23.17 -10.84
N LYS A 220 -19.39 23.16 -9.65
CA LYS A 220 -18.67 23.21 -8.37
C LYS A 220 -17.75 22.00 -8.18
N PHE A 221 -18.25 20.80 -8.44
CA PHE A 221 -17.48 19.56 -8.29
C PHE A 221 -16.26 19.54 -9.21
N SER A 222 -16.40 19.97 -10.45
CA SER A 222 -15.33 19.98 -11.46
C SER A 222 -14.25 21.01 -11.12
N GLU A 223 -14.63 22.18 -10.58
CA GLU A 223 -13.69 23.17 -10.05
C GLU A 223 -12.91 22.61 -8.85
N LEU A 224 -13.61 22.02 -7.88
CA LEU A 224 -12.99 21.43 -6.68
C LEU A 224 -12.09 20.24 -7.02
N SER A 225 -12.48 19.42 -8.00
CA SER A 225 -11.68 18.29 -8.49
C SER A 225 -10.40 18.78 -9.16
N THR A 226 -10.49 19.81 -10.00
CA THR A 226 -9.32 20.44 -10.63
C THR A 226 -8.33 20.95 -9.56
N LYS A 227 -8.83 21.65 -8.53
CA LYS A 227 -8.01 22.09 -7.38
C LYS A 227 -7.38 20.90 -6.64
N CYS A 228 -8.13 19.81 -6.43
CA CYS A 228 -7.64 18.61 -5.75
C CYS A 228 -6.57 17.87 -6.56
N ILE A 229 -6.67 17.85 -7.89
CA ILE A 229 -5.64 17.30 -8.78
C ILE A 229 -4.34 18.09 -8.64
N ILE A 230 -4.40 19.43 -8.67
CA ILE A 230 -3.22 20.29 -8.46
C ILE A 230 -2.58 19.97 -7.11
N LYS A 231 -3.37 19.86 -6.04
CA LYS A 231 -2.89 19.47 -4.71
C LYS A 231 -2.32 18.05 -4.66
N THR A 232 -2.76 17.15 -5.53
CA THR A 232 -2.20 15.79 -5.66
C THR A 232 -0.81 15.83 -6.30
N VAL A 233 -0.61 16.69 -7.31
CA VAL A 233 0.71 16.93 -7.91
C VAL A 233 1.66 17.61 -6.90
N GLU A 234 1.18 18.58 -6.13
CA GLU A 234 1.95 19.20 -5.05
C GLU A 234 2.37 18.17 -4.00
N PHE A 235 1.45 17.27 -3.59
CA PHE A 235 1.74 16.18 -2.67
C PHE A 235 2.86 15.28 -3.20
N ALA A 236 2.76 14.84 -4.46
CA ALA A 236 3.76 14.00 -5.11
C ALA A 236 5.16 14.64 -5.07
N LYS A 237 5.26 15.92 -5.43
CA LYS A 237 6.53 16.67 -5.42
C LYS A 237 7.18 16.76 -4.03
N GLN A 238 6.40 16.68 -2.96
CA GLN A 238 6.92 16.72 -1.60
C GLN A 238 7.43 15.36 -1.09
N LEU A 239 7.07 14.25 -1.75
CA LEU A 239 7.48 12.92 -1.36
C LEU A 239 9.00 12.71 -1.52
N PRO A 240 9.66 11.95 -0.62
CA PRO A 240 11.07 11.63 -0.75
C PRO A 240 11.38 10.94 -2.08
N GLY A 241 12.32 11.47 -2.85
CA GLY A 241 12.82 10.84 -4.08
C GLY A 241 11.94 11.01 -5.32
N PHE A 242 10.68 11.44 -5.22
CA PHE A 242 9.78 11.55 -6.38
C PHE A 242 10.33 12.49 -7.48
N THR A 243 10.83 13.67 -7.10
CA THR A 243 11.40 14.64 -8.04
C THR A 243 12.71 14.21 -8.68
N THR A 244 13.30 13.10 -8.23
CA THR A 244 14.52 12.53 -8.81
C THR A 244 14.25 11.58 -9.97
N LEU A 245 12.98 11.20 -10.19
CA LEU A 245 12.53 10.40 -11.34
C LEU A 245 12.48 11.26 -12.61
N THR A 246 12.47 10.63 -13.78
CA THR A 246 12.32 11.36 -15.05
C THR A 246 10.95 12.03 -15.11
N ILE A 247 10.84 13.12 -15.88
CA ILE A 247 9.56 13.84 -16.00
C ILE A 247 8.50 12.93 -16.64
N ALA A 248 8.89 12.07 -17.59
CA ALA A 248 8.03 11.07 -18.20
C ALA A 248 7.47 10.12 -17.12
N ASP A 249 8.33 9.51 -16.30
CA ASP A 249 7.91 8.63 -15.22
C ASP A 249 7.02 9.32 -14.19
N GLN A 250 7.34 10.58 -13.82
CA GLN A 250 6.49 11.36 -12.91
C GLN A 250 5.08 11.55 -13.47
N ILE A 251 4.94 11.83 -14.77
CA ILE A 251 3.65 11.96 -15.45
C ILE A 251 2.92 10.62 -15.47
N THR A 252 3.59 9.54 -15.86
CA THR A 252 3.04 8.18 -15.91
C THR A 252 2.47 7.76 -14.55
N LEU A 253 3.26 7.93 -13.47
CA LEU A 253 2.83 7.60 -12.12
C LEU A 253 1.64 8.44 -11.65
N LEU A 254 1.67 9.75 -11.92
CA LEU A 254 0.59 10.67 -11.55
C LEU A 254 -0.71 10.32 -12.30
N LYS A 255 -0.67 10.15 -13.62
CA LYS A 255 -1.85 9.75 -14.41
C LYS A 255 -2.43 8.43 -13.92
N ALA A 256 -1.58 7.45 -13.67
CA ALA A 256 -2.02 6.12 -13.27
C ALA A 256 -2.56 6.03 -11.84
N ALA A 257 -2.24 6.98 -10.95
CA ALA A 257 -2.64 6.96 -9.53
C ALA A 257 -3.59 8.09 -9.12
N CYS A 258 -3.80 9.09 -9.98
CA CYS A 258 -4.55 10.30 -9.63
C CYS A 258 -5.93 9.95 -9.06
N LEU A 259 -6.68 9.11 -9.78
CA LEU A 259 -8.04 8.76 -9.38
C LEU A 259 -8.09 7.94 -8.07
N ASP A 260 -7.13 7.05 -7.84
CA ASP A 260 -7.00 6.32 -6.58
C ASP A 260 -6.81 7.28 -5.40
N ILE A 261 -5.93 8.27 -5.55
CA ILE A 261 -5.65 9.25 -4.51
C ILE A 261 -6.88 10.14 -4.26
N LEU A 262 -7.58 10.57 -5.32
CA LEU A 262 -8.80 11.36 -5.20
C LEU A 262 -9.91 10.59 -4.47
N ILE A 263 -10.13 9.32 -4.82
CA ILE A 263 -11.14 8.46 -4.19
C ILE A 263 -10.78 8.18 -2.73
N LEU A 264 -9.51 7.85 -2.44
CA LEU A 264 -9.06 7.64 -1.06
C LEU A 264 -9.27 8.89 -0.21
N ARG A 265 -8.88 10.05 -0.73
CA ARG A 265 -9.03 11.37 -0.07
C ARG A 265 -10.50 11.71 0.21
N ILE A 266 -11.41 11.56 -0.75
CA ILE A 266 -12.82 11.88 -0.49
C ILE A 266 -13.46 10.88 0.48
N CYS A 267 -13.02 9.62 0.48
CA CYS A 267 -13.52 8.61 1.42
C CYS A 267 -13.09 8.86 2.87
N THR A 268 -11.92 9.49 3.10
CA THR A 268 -11.53 9.94 4.46
C THR A 268 -12.27 11.20 4.93
N ARG A 269 -13.12 11.78 4.07
CA ARG A 269 -14.01 12.91 4.39
C ARG A 269 -15.47 12.49 4.62
N TYR A 270 -15.72 11.19 4.74
CA TYR A 270 -17.05 10.65 5.00
C TYR A 270 -17.48 10.86 6.46
N THR A 271 -18.70 11.32 6.66
CA THR A 271 -19.33 11.46 7.98
C THR A 271 -20.50 10.48 8.09
N PRO A 272 -20.35 9.35 8.82
CA PRO A 272 -21.32 8.25 8.83
C PRO A 272 -22.71 8.65 9.34
N GLU A 273 -22.78 9.54 10.32
CA GLU A 273 -24.03 9.92 11.00
C GLU A 273 -25.00 10.64 10.05
N GLN A 274 -24.47 11.36 9.05
CA GLN A 274 -25.25 12.10 8.06
C GLN A 274 -25.17 11.51 6.65
N ASP A 275 -24.44 10.41 6.44
CA ASP A 275 -24.17 9.81 5.12
C ASP A 275 -23.72 10.86 4.08
N THR A 276 -22.73 11.68 4.48
CA THR A 276 -22.25 12.83 3.70
C THR A 276 -20.73 12.79 3.50
N MET A 277 -20.26 13.44 2.44
CA MET A 277 -18.83 13.66 2.18
C MET A 277 -18.55 15.16 2.04
N THR A 278 -17.42 15.62 2.59
CA THR A 278 -17.03 17.04 2.59
C THR A 278 -15.80 17.31 1.73
N PHE A 279 -15.94 18.22 0.76
CA PHE A 279 -14.88 18.69 -0.11
C PHE A 279 -13.96 19.71 0.58
N SER A 280 -12.82 20.01 -0.05
CA SER A 280 -11.75 20.82 0.56
C SER A 280 -12.11 22.29 0.81
N ASP A 281 -13.17 22.81 0.20
CA ASP A 281 -13.69 24.15 0.48
C ASP A 281 -14.74 24.17 1.60
N GLY A 282 -15.12 23.00 2.14
CA GLY A 282 -16.17 22.84 3.14
C GLY A 282 -17.52 22.42 2.59
N LEU A 283 -17.71 22.35 1.26
CA LEU A 283 -18.96 21.88 0.66
C LEU A 283 -19.24 20.46 1.11
N THR A 284 -20.37 20.25 1.77
CA THR A 284 -20.79 18.94 2.28
C THR A 284 -22.01 18.47 1.52
N LEU A 285 -21.87 17.33 0.84
CA LEU A 285 -22.90 16.74 0.00
C LEU A 285 -23.35 15.40 0.57
N ASN A 286 -24.66 15.17 0.56
CA ASN A 286 -25.22 13.85 0.89
C ASN A 286 -25.02 12.87 -0.29
N ARG A 287 -25.33 11.58 -0.07
CA ARG A 287 -25.23 10.54 -1.11
C ARG A 287 -25.96 10.89 -2.42
N THR A 288 -27.17 11.45 -2.34
CA THR A 288 -27.95 11.83 -3.52
C THR A 288 -27.27 12.96 -4.31
N GLN A 289 -26.77 13.97 -3.62
CA GLN A 289 -26.05 15.09 -4.24
C GLN A 289 -24.73 14.64 -4.84
N MET A 290 -24.00 13.73 -4.19
CA MET A 290 -22.78 13.12 -4.75
C MET A 290 -23.06 12.41 -6.06
N HIS A 291 -24.17 11.66 -6.15
CA HIS A 291 -24.62 11.04 -7.41
C HIS A 291 -24.87 12.11 -8.48
N ASN A 292 -25.65 13.12 -8.15
CA ASN A 292 -26.08 14.17 -9.07
C ASN A 292 -24.92 15.09 -9.51
N ALA A 293 -23.86 15.22 -8.69
CA ALA A 293 -22.66 15.99 -9.01
C ALA A 293 -21.73 15.30 -10.03
N GLY A 294 -22.08 14.10 -10.51
CA GLY A 294 -21.37 13.42 -11.59
C GLY A 294 -20.82 12.03 -11.23
N PHE A 295 -20.85 11.61 -9.96
CA PHE A 295 -20.42 10.25 -9.60
C PHE A 295 -21.33 9.18 -10.22
N GLY A 296 -22.64 9.44 -10.32
CA GLY A 296 -23.59 8.51 -10.91
C GLY A 296 -23.51 7.10 -10.29
N PRO A 297 -23.36 6.02 -11.08
CA PRO A 297 -23.25 4.66 -10.57
C PRO A 297 -22.07 4.42 -9.60
N LEU A 298 -21.03 5.25 -9.62
CA LEU A 298 -19.89 5.12 -8.70
C LEU A 298 -20.24 5.46 -7.26
N THR A 299 -21.28 6.26 -7.02
CA THR A 299 -21.64 6.74 -5.68
C THR A 299 -21.74 5.60 -4.69
N ASP A 300 -22.45 4.53 -5.04
CA ASP A 300 -22.68 3.44 -4.09
C ASP A 300 -21.39 2.66 -3.79
N LEU A 301 -20.49 2.51 -4.76
CA LEU A 301 -19.17 1.89 -4.56
C LEU A 301 -18.25 2.75 -3.70
N VAL A 302 -18.19 4.06 -3.96
CA VAL A 302 -17.33 5.01 -3.22
C VAL A 302 -17.79 5.10 -1.76
N PHE A 303 -19.08 5.22 -1.50
CA PHE A 303 -19.61 5.22 -0.14
C PHE A 303 -19.44 3.85 0.55
N ALA A 304 -19.59 2.73 -0.17
CA ALA A 304 -19.31 1.41 0.40
C ALA A 304 -17.83 1.29 0.80
N PHE A 305 -16.91 1.81 -0.02
CA PHE A 305 -15.49 1.85 0.29
C PHE A 305 -15.19 2.73 1.51
N ALA A 306 -15.79 3.92 1.60
CA ALA A 306 -15.66 4.79 2.77
C ALA A 306 -16.09 4.07 4.06
N ASN A 307 -17.21 3.34 4.03
CA ASN A 307 -17.65 2.52 5.17
C ASN A 307 -16.65 1.40 5.53
N GLN A 308 -15.97 0.82 4.54
CA GLN A 308 -14.91 -0.18 4.80
C GLN A 308 -13.64 0.41 5.41
N LEU A 309 -13.39 1.71 5.23
CA LEU A 309 -12.26 2.42 5.86
C LEU A 309 -12.52 2.74 7.34
N LEU A 310 -13.79 2.90 7.76
CA LEU A 310 -14.12 3.26 9.16
C LEU A 310 -13.49 2.32 10.20
N PRO A 311 -13.57 0.97 10.09
CA PRO A 311 -12.98 0.06 11.06
C PRO A 311 -11.45 0.05 11.04
N LEU A 312 -10.82 0.72 10.06
CA LEU A 312 -9.37 0.88 10.00
C LEU A 312 -8.88 2.01 10.90
N GLU A 313 -9.74 2.97 11.22
CA GLU A 313 -9.43 4.13 12.06
C GLU A 313 -8.15 4.84 11.58
N MET A 314 -8.04 5.04 10.26
CA MET A 314 -6.86 5.61 9.62
C MET A 314 -6.62 7.04 10.05
N ASP A 315 -5.37 7.39 10.36
CA ASP A 315 -4.98 8.78 10.55
C ASP A 315 -4.34 9.39 9.29
N ASP A 316 -3.95 10.66 9.37
CA ASP A 316 -3.37 11.39 8.24
C ASP A 316 -2.03 10.78 7.78
N ALA A 317 -1.25 10.20 8.70
CA ALA A 317 0.01 9.55 8.36
C ALA A 317 -0.23 8.26 7.56
N GLU A 318 -1.16 7.42 8.00
CA GLU A 318 -1.54 6.19 7.30
C GLU A 318 -2.16 6.49 5.93
N THR A 319 -3.02 7.52 5.85
CA THR A 319 -3.62 7.96 4.58
C THR A 319 -2.57 8.53 3.62
N GLY A 320 -1.64 9.34 4.13
CA GLY A 320 -0.53 9.88 3.34
C GLY A 320 0.39 8.79 2.81
N LEU A 321 0.79 7.83 3.66
CA LEU A 321 1.62 6.70 3.25
C LEU A 321 0.91 5.80 2.23
N LEU A 322 -0.37 5.49 2.44
CA LEU A 322 -1.15 4.68 1.48
C LEU A 322 -1.29 5.41 0.14
N SER A 323 -1.49 6.73 0.15
CA SER A 323 -1.50 7.56 -1.07
C SER A 323 -0.15 7.53 -1.80
N ALA A 324 0.96 7.62 -1.05
CA ALA A 324 2.32 7.55 -1.61
C ALA A 324 2.63 6.17 -2.21
N ILE A 325 2.18 5.09 -1.57
CA ILE A 325 2.29 3.71 -2.08
C ILE A 325 1.47 3.53 -3.36
N CYS A 326 0.25 4.08 -3.43
CA CYS A 326 -0.56 4.05 -4.66
C CYS A 326 0.10 4.79 -5.83
N LEU A 327 0.81 5.90 -5.53
CA LEU A 327 1.51 6.74 -6.50
C LEU A 327 2.78 6.08 -7.02
N LEU A 328 3.70 5.70 -6.15
CA LEU A 328 4.99 5.10 -6.49
C LEU A 328 4.78 3.60 -6.68
N CYS A 329 4.53 3.14 -7.90
CA CYS A 329 4.26 1.73 -8.19
C CYS A 329 5.04 1.35 -9.47
N GLY A 330 6.01 0.44 -9.38
CA GLY A 330 6.84 0.02 -10.53
C GLY A 330 6.08 -0.80 -11.56
N ASP A 331 4.89 -1.29 -11.25
CA ASP A 331 4.04 -2.08 -12.16
C ASP A 331 3.33 -1.22 -13.23
N ARG A 332 3.60 0.10 -13.33
CA ARG A 332 2.98 0.93 -14.38
C ARG A 332 3.63 0.64 -15.72
N GLN A 333 2.79 0.61 -16.76
CA GLN A 333 3.24 0.56 -18.14
C GLN A 333 4.00 1.85 -18.47
N ASP A 334 4.91 1.76 -19.44
CA ASP A 334 5.69 2.90 -19.97
C ASP A 334 6.60 3.64 -18.98
N LEU A 335 7.02 2.97 -17.88
CA LEU A 335 8.07 3.50 -17.01
C LEU A 335 9.46 3.26 -17.63
N GLU A 336 10.25 4.32 -17.71
CA GLU A 336 11.66 4.28 -18.09
C GLU A 336 12.52 3.69 -16.96
N GLN A 337 12.19 3.99 -15.70
CA GLN A 337 12.96 3.58 -14.51
C GLN A 337 12.13 2.78 -13.49
N ALA A 338 11.39 1.75 -13.94
CA ALA A 338 10.51 0.93 -13.08
C ALA A 338 11.18 0.42 -11.78
N GLU A 339 12.39 -0.15 -11.87
CA GLU A 339 13.14 -0.65 -10.71
C GLU A 339 13.43 0.45 -9.67
N LYS A 340 13.74 1.66 -10.13
CA LYS A 340 13.97 2.81 -9.24
C LYS A 340 12.68 3.24 -8.54
N VAL A 341 11.52 3.11 -9.20
CA VAL A 341 10.21 3.38 -8.57
C VAL A 341 9.94 2.38 -7.44
N ASP A 342 10.23 1.09 -7.65
CA ASP A 342 10.08 0.06 -6.61
C ASP A 342 10.99 0.34 -5.41
N ILE A 343 12.26 0.66 -5.67
CA ILE A 343 13.22 1.07 -4.61
C ILE A 343 12.71 2.27 -3.81
N LEU A 344 12.02 3.22 -4.45
CA LEU A 344 11.41 4.36 -3.76
C LEU A 344 10.14 3.98 -2.96
N GLN A 345 9.42 2.94 -3.37
CA GLN A 345 8.19 2.48 -2.71
C GLN A 345 8.48 1.64 -1.46
N GLU A 346 9.49 0.76 -1.50
CA GLU A 346 9.88 -0.13 -0.40
C GLU A 346 9.97 0.55 0.98
N PRO A 347 10.68 1.69 1.16
CA PRO A 347 10.77 2.33 2.46
C PRO A 347 9.41 2.88 2.94
N LEU A 348 8.49 3.22 2.05
CA LEU A 348 7.13 3.67 2.41
C LEU A 348 6.27 2.51 2.91
N LEU A 349 6.39 1.33 2.29
CA LEU A 349 5.73 0.10 2.74
C LEU A 349 6.20 -0.30 4.14
N GLU A 350 7.51 -0.29 4.38
CA GLU A 350 8.06 -0.62 5.69
C GLU A 350 7.69 0.45 6.74
N ALA A 351 7.70 1.74 6.36
CA ALA A 351 7.24 2.82 7.22
C ALA A 351 5.78 2.64 7.66
N LEU A 352 4.87 2.34 6.71
CA LEU A 352 3.46 2.07 7.01
C LEU A 352 3.31 0.87 7.94
N LYS A 353 4.02 -0.24 7.68
CA LYS A 353 4.01 -1.44 8.51
C LYS A 353 4.42 -1.13 9.95
N ILE A 354 5.56 -0.48 10.15
CA ILE A 354 6.08 -0.16 11.49
C ILE A 354 5.12 0.82 12.19
N TYR A 355 4.67 1.86 11.50
CA TYR A 355 3.76 2.87 12.06
C TYR A 355 2.44 2.27 12.55
N VAL A 356 1.78 1.46 11.71
CA VAL A 356 0.50 0.82 12.03
C VAL A 356 0.64 -0.11 13.23
N ARG A 357 1.72 -0.90 13.28
CA ARG A 357 1.97 -1.85 14.38
C ARG A 357 2.34 -1.13 15.68
N ARG A 358 3.04 0.01 15.60
CA ARG A 358 3.32 0.87 16.76
C ARG A 358 2.03 1.50 17.32
N ARG A 359 1.15 2.02 16.46
CA ARG A 359 -0.14 2.61 16.87
C ARG A 359 -1.13 1.57 17.40
N ARG A 360 -1.09 0.35 16.86
CA ARG A 360 -2.02 -0.73 17.22
C ARG A 360 -1.28 -2.04 17.58
N PRO A 361 -0.54 -2.10 18.70
CA PRO A 361 0.24 -3.29 19.07
C PRO A 361 -0.61 -4.56 19.20
N HIS A 362 -1.87 -4.43 19.62
CA HIS A 362 -2.81 -5.54 19.76
C HIS A 362 -3.53 -5.94 18.47
N LYS A 363 -3.35 -5.20 17.36
CA LYS A 363 -3.98 -5.49 16.06
C LYS A 363 -2.92 -5.50 14.92
N PRO A 364 -1.92 -6.41 14.94
CA PRO A 364 -0.84 -6.43 13.95
C PRO A 364 -1.31 -6.74 12.52
N HIS A 365 -2.51 -7.31 12.38
CA HIS A 365 -3.16 -7.60 11.10
C HIS A 365 -3.74 -6.36 10.40
N MET A 366 -3.70 -5.18 11.02
CA MET A 366 -4.22 -3.94 10.42
C MET A 366 -3.38 -3.48 9.23
N PHE A 367 -2.06 -3.66 9.26
CA PHE A 367 -1.18 -3.33 8.12
C PHE A 367 -1.59 -4.06 6.83
N PRO A 368 -1.65 -5.41 6.79
CA PRO A 368 -2.07 -6.08 5.57
C PRO A 368 -3.53 -5.76 5.22
N LYS A 369 -4.40 -5.55 6.20
CA LYS A 369 -5.80 -5.17 5.94
C LYS A 369 -5.91 -3.80 5.24
N MET A 370 -5.09 -2.82 5.65
CA MET A 370 -4.98 -1.51 4.98
C MET A 370 -4.41 -1.65 3.57
N LEU A 371 -3.34 -2.43 3.40
CA LEU A 371 -2.73 -2.64 2.08
C LEU A 371 -3.70 -3.30 1.09
N MET A 372 -4.52 -4.24 1.54
CA MET A 372 -5.56 -4.85 0.70
C MET A 372 -6.67 -3.89 0.27
N LYS A 373 -6.85 -2.74 0.93
CA LYS A 373 -7.77 -1.71 0.43
C LYS A 373 -7.31 -1.10 -0.89
N ILE A 374 -6.02 -1.19 -1.23
CA ILE A 374 -5.52 -0.77 -2.54
C ILE A 374 -6.20 -1.58 -3.65
N THR A 375 -6.40 -2.90 -3.48
CA THR A 375 -7.04 -3.74 -4.49
C THR A 375 -8.47 -3.29 -4.78
N ASP A 376 -9.26 -3.00 -3.73
CA ASP A 376 -10.61 -2.47 -3.90
C ASP A 376 -10.57 -1.08 -4.56
N LEU A 377 -9.64 -0.23 -4.14
CA LEU A 377 -9.46 1.12 -4.66
C LEU A 377 -9.16 1.10 -6.17
N ARG A 378 -8.25 0.24 -6.63
CA ARG A 378 -7.95 0.06 -8.07
C ARG A 378 -9.19 -0.32 -8.87
N SER A 379 -10.04 -1.21 -8.32
CA SER A 379 -11.29 -1.61 -8.98
C SER A 379 -12.29 -0.45 -9.10
N ILE A 380 -12.38 0.40 -8.07
CA ILE A 380 -13.24 1.58 -8.09
C ILE A 380 -12.69 2.62 -9.07
N SER A 381 -11.38 2.86 -9.07
CA SER A 381 -10.73 3.81 -9.99
C SER A 381 -10.84 3.39 -11.45
N ALA A 382 -10.79 2.09 -11.76
CA ALA A 382 -11.02 1.61 -13.13
C ALA A 382 -12.41 1.99 -13.65
N LYS A 383 -13.45 1.73 -12.84
CA LYS A 383 -14.83 2.19 -13.14
C LYS A 383 -14.94 3.72 -13.11
N GLY A 384 -14.11 4.37 -12.30
CA GLY A 384 -13.89 5.80 -12.26
C GLY A 384 -13.51 6.39 -13.61
N ALA A 385 -12.49 5.82 -14.24
CA ALA A 385 -12.01 6.25 -15.55
C ALA A 385 -13.09 6.06 -16.63
N GLU A 386 -13.83 4.94 -16.60
CA GLU A 386 -14.98 4.73 -17.48
C GLU A 386 -16.08 5.80 -17.26
N ARG A 387 -16.35 6.17 -16.01
CA ARG A 387 -17.34 7.22 -15.70
C ARG A 387 -16.93 8.56 -16.28
N VAL A 388 -15.64 8.93 -16.24
CA VAL A 388 -15.14 10.19 -16.84
C VAL A 388 -15.48 10.26 -18.33
N ILE A 389 -15.39 9.14 -19.06
CA ILE A 389 -15.75 9.07 -20.48
C ILE A 389 -17.26 9.28 -20.66
N THR A 390 -18.10 8.59 -19.88
CA THR A 390 -19.56 8.76 -19.99
C THR A 390 -20.03 10.16 -19.61
N LEU A 391 -19.37 10.80 -18.63
CA LEU A 391 -19.67 12.17 -18.21
C LEU A 391 -19.50 13.17 -19.35
N LYS A 392 -18.56 12.95 -20.27
CA LYS A 392 -18.36 13.84 -21.44
C LYS A 392 -19.60 13.96 -22.32
N MET A 393 -20.46 12.94 -22.35
CA MET A 393 -21.69 12.95 -23.13
C MET A 393 -22.87 13.59 -22.38
N GLU A 394 -22.78 13.69 -21.06
CA GLU A 394 -23.84 14.22 -20.19
C GLU A 394 -23.67 15.71 -19.88
N ILE A 395 -22.42 16.21 -19.89
CA ILE A 395 -22.13 17.60 -19.59
C ILE A 395 -22.52 18.52 -20.77
N PRO A 396 -23.10 19.71 -20.52
CA PRO A 396 -23.45 20.65 -21.59
C PRO A 396 -22.25 21.26 -22.34
N GLY A 397 -21.07 21.23 -21.72
CA GLY A 397 -19.83 21.84 -22.20
C GLY A 397 -18.69 20.84 -22.41
N SER A 398 -17.45 21.32 -22.35
CA SER A 398 -16.28 20.44 -22.41
C SER A 398 -15.79 20.05 -21.01
N MET A 399 -15.15 18.88 -20.91
CA MET A 399 -14.46 18.46 -19.70
C MET A 399 -13.35 19.47 -19.35
N PRO A 400 -13.16 19.86 -18.08
CA PRO A 400 -12.04 20.71 -17.71
C PRO A 400 -10.70 20.10 -18.14
N PRO A 401 -9.77 20.89 -18.73
CA PRO A 401 -8.58 20.36 -19.39
C PRO A 401 -7.75 19.44 -18.51
N LEU A 402 -7.52 19.83 -17.25
CA LEU A 402 -6.71 19.05 -16.32
C LEU A 402 -7.38 17.73 -15.90
N ILE A 403 -8.70 17.72 -15.74
CA ILE A 403 -9.46 16.50 -15.45
C ILE A 403 -9.34 15.54 -16.64
N GLN A 404 -9.49 16.07 -17.85
CA GLN A 404 -9.34 15.28 -19.06
C GLN A 404 -7.92 14.72 -19.20
N GLU A 405 -6.89 15.56 -19.07
CA GLU A 405 -5.49 15.17 -19.24
C GLU A 405 -5.03 14.11 -18.23
N MET A 406 -5.53 14.19 -16.99
CA MET A 406 -5.12 13.34 -15.88
C MET A 406 -5.92 12.05 -15.73
N LEU A 407 -7.21 12.06 -16.11
CA LEU A 407 -8.13 10.95 -15.82
C LEU A 407 -8.63 10.22 -17.08
N GLU A 408 -8.41 10.76 -18.28
CA GLU A 408 -8.70 10.04 -19.51
C GLU A 408 -7.51 9.15 -19.87
N ASN A 409 -7.72 7.83 -19.85
CA ASN A 409 -6.73 6.88 -20.33
C ASN A 409 -6.56 7.07 -21.84
N SER A 410 -5.37 7.49 -22.28
CA SER A 410 -4.98 7.58 -23.69
C SER A 410 -5.02 6.21 -24.41
N GLU A 411 -5.13 5.11 -23.67
CA GLU A 411 -4.84 3.76 -24.18
C GLU A 411 -6.04 2.99 -24.74
N GLY A 412 -7.21 3.63 -24.87
CA GLY A 412 -8.44 2.93 -25.26
C GLY A 412 -8.89 3.04 -26.73
N LEU A 413 -8.37 4.00 -27.52
CA LEU A 413 -9.04 4.37 -28.78
C LEU A 413 -8.23 4.18 -30.07
N GLU A 414 -6.93 3.86 -30.01
CA GLU A 414 -6.11 3.74 -31.24
C GLU A 414 -5.94 2.30 -31.78
N SER A 415 -6.50 1.27 -31.12
CA SER A 415 -6.40 -0.12 -31.59
C SER A 415 -7.59 -0.63 -32.43
N GLY A 416 -8.52 0.25 -32.84
CA GLY A 416 -9.74 -0.15 -33.58
C GLY A 416 -9.95 0.51 -34.95
N ALA A 417 -9.12 1.47 -35.36
CA ALA A 417 -9.40 2.30 -36.54
C ALA A 417 -8.23 2.34 -37.54
N ALA A 418 -7.61 1.20 -37.83
CA ALA A 418 -6.69 1.08 -38.95
C ALA A 418 -6.74 -0.34 -39.52
N GLY A 419 -7.74 -0.64 -40.37
CA GLY A 419 -7.71 -1.92 -41.07
C GLY A 419 -8.99 -2.43 -41.74
N SER A 420 -9.67 -1.63 -42.57
CA SER A 420 -10.47 -2.19 -43.68
C SER A 420 -10.93 -1.09 -44.64
N ARG A 421 -10.27 -0.99 -45.79
CA ARG A 421 -10.84 -0.32 -46.97
C ARG A 421 -12.03 -1.15 -47.48
N PRO A 422 -13.22 -0.58 -47.72
CA PRO A 422 -14.24 -1.26 -48.48
C PRO A 422 -14.03 -0.97 -49.97
N SER A 423 -13.47 -1.95 -50.68
CA SER A 423 -13.56 -2.04 -52.14
C SER A 423 -14.82 -2.85 -52.46
N GLY A 424 -15.87 -2.24 -53.03
CA GLY A 424 -17.05 -2.98 -53.46
C GLY A 424 -18.19 -2.10 -53.95
N ALA A 425 -18.44 -2.14 -55.26
CA ALA A 425 -19.51 -1.45 -55.98
C ALA A 425 -20.93 -1.75 -55.44
N PRO A 426 -21.94 -0.89 -55.68
CA PRO A 426 -23.28 -1.09 -55.16
C PRO A 426 -24.06 -2.13 -55.99
N PRO A 427 -24.95 -2.94 -55.38
CA PRO A 427 -25.81 -3.84 -56.13
C PRO A 427 -26.97 -3.07 -56.78
N ARG A 428 -27.24 -3.42 -58.04
CA ARG A 428 -28.39 -2.97 -58.84
C ARG A 428 -29.71 -3.33 -58.15
N GLN A 429 -30.62 -2.36 -58.06
CA GLN A 429 -32.04 -2.59 -57.74
C GLN A 429 -32.74 -3.31 -58.91
N LEU A 430 -33.44 -4.40 -58.61
CA LEU A 430 -34.37 -5.08 -59.51
C LEU A 430 -35.72 -4.36 -59.47
N GLN A 431 -36.17 -3.85 -60.62
CA GLN A 431 -37.55 -3.44 -60.85
C GLN A 431 -38.46 -4.67 -61.03
N PRO A 432 -39.71 -4.68 -60.55
CA PRO A 432 -40.70 -5.64 -60.99
C PRO A 432 -41.32 -5.21 -62.33
N GLN A 433 -41.34 -6.14 -63.27
CA GLN A 433 -42.05 -6.03 -64.54
C GLN A 433 -43.57 -6.07 -64.33
N SER A 434 -44.28 -5.17 -65.00
CA SER A 434 -45.74 -5.21 -65.21
C SER A 434 -46.03 -5.31 -66.70
N VAL A 435 -46.64 -6.41 -67.13
CA VAL A 435 -47.27 -6.65 -68.45
C VAL A 435 -48.37 -7.71 -68.21
N PRO A 436 -49.54 -7.71 -68.89
CA PRO A 436 -49.93 -6.94 -70.08
C PRO A 436 -50.94 -5.82 -69.85
#